data_AF-A0A4R4V8I4-F1
#
_entry.id   AF-A0A4R4V8I4-F1
#
_cell.length_a   1.000
_cell.length_b   1.000
_cell.length_c   1.000
_cell.angle_alpha   90.00
_cell.angle_beta   90.00
_cell.angle_gamma   90.00
#
_symmetry.space_group_name_H-M   'P 1'
#
loop_
_entity.id
_entity.type
_entity.pdbx_description
1 polymer ?
#
loop_
_entity_poly.entity_id
_entity_poly.type
_entity_poly.pdbx_seq_one_letter_code
_entity_poly.pdbx_strand_id
1 'polypeptide(L)' 'MGQWHGPGGILVEAIILDDRPLLRVSHQVNGRSYLRGYCTTVAELGEHGVDLADLVENAPLDHL' A
#
# COMPACT_ATOMS: atom_id res chain seq x y z
N MET A 1 -10.44 -3.36 -4.78
CA MET A 1 -9.99 -2.49 -3.66
C MET A 1 -8.69 -1.85 -4.09
N GLY A 2 -8.47 -0.57 -3.75
CA GLY A 2 -7.31 0.17 -4.22
C GLY A 2 -6.00 -0.43 -3.72
N GLN A 3 -5.04 -0.52 -4.63
CA GLN A 3 -3.67 -0.95 -4.37
C GLN A 3 -2.74 0.06 -5.02
N TRP A 4 -1.69 0.47 -4.33
CA TRP A 4 -0.72 1.43 -4.83
C TRP A 4 0.69 0.89 -4.66
N HIS A 5 1.51 1.06 -5.70
CA HIS A 5 2.92 0.72 -5.67
C HIS A 5 3.74 1.97 -5.44
N GLY A 6 4.70 1.87 -4.52
CA GLY A 6 5.73 2.85 -4.30
C GLY A 6 7.12 2.33 -4.67
N PRO A 7 8.12 3.21 -4.68
CA PRO A 7 9.51 2.87 -4.98
C PRO A 7 10.06 1.83 -4.00
N GLY A 8 11.10 1.12 -4.44
CA GLY A 8 11.75 0.09 -3.65
C GLY A 8 10.91 -1.17 -3.42
N GLY A 9 9.72 -1.29 -4.00
CA GLY A 9 8.83 -2.44 -3.79
C GLY A 9 7.83 -2.22 -2.65
N ILE A 10 7.61 -0.97 -2.22
CA ILE A 10 6.53 -0.64 -1.30
C ILE A 10 5.19 -0.94 -1.96
N LEU A 11 4.30 -1.54 -1.16
CA LEU A 11 2.93 -1.83 -1.53
C LEU A 11 2.00 -1.31 -0.44
N VAL A 12 1.04 -0.48 -0.84
CA VAL A 12 -0.03 0.00 0.03
C VAL A 12 -1.35 -0.54 -0.47
N GLU A 13 -2.14 -1.16 0.41
CA GLU A 13 -3.42 -1.76 0.06
C GLU A 13 -4.51 -1.26 1.01
N ALA A 14 -5.64 -0.85 0.47
CA ALA A 14 -6.85 -0.66 1.28
C ALA A 14 -7.48 -2.03 1.59
N ILE A 15 -7.62 -2.35 2.87
CA ILE A 15 -8.17 -3.61 3.37
C ILE A 15 -9.24 -3.37 4.44
N ILE A 16 -10.02 -4.41 4.75
CA ILE A 16 -10.83 -4.50 5.97
C ILE A 16 -10.16 -5.50 6.91
N LEU A 17 -9.90 -5.09 8.15
CA LEU A 17 -9.40 -5.94 9.23
C LEU A 17 -10.29 -5.75 10.45
N ASP A 18 -10.87 -6.82 10.98
CA ASP A 18 -11.82 -6.77 12.10
C ASP A 18 -12.91 -5.70 11.93
N ASP A 19 -13.55 -5.70 10.75
CA ASP A 19 -14.60 -4.75 10.33
C ASP A 19 -14.17 -3.27 10.28
N ARG A 20 -12.86 -3.00 10.28
CA ARG A 20 -12.30 -1.64 10.18
C ARG A 20 -11.52 -1.46 8.88
N PRO A 21 -11.74 -0.36 8.13
CA PRO A 21 -10.92 -0.03 6.99
C PRO A 21 -9.53 0.41 7.45
N LEU A 22 -8.48 -0.17 6.86
CA LEU A 22 -7.08 0.13 7.14
C LEU A 22 -6.28 0.17 5.84
N LEU A 23 -5.12 0.82 5.89
CA LEU A 23 -4.08 0.71 4.88
C LEU A 23 -3.04 -0.29 5.36
N ARG A 24 -2.85 -1.38 4.62
CA ARG A 24 -1.76 -2.32 4.87
C ARG A 24 -0.53 -1.86 4.09
N VAL A 25 0.58 -1.68 4.80
CA VAL A 25 1.88 -1.36 4.18
C VAL A 25 2.73 -2.62 4.18
N SER A 26 3.17 -3.04 2.99
CA SER A 26 4.07 -4.17 2.80
C SER A 26 5.26 -3.80 1.92
N HIS A 27 6.30 -4.61 1.97
CA HIS A 27 7.50 -4.48 1.14
C HIS A 27 7.72 -5.77 0.36
N GLN A 28 7.73 -5.68 -0.96
CA GLN A 28 8.02 -6.80 -1.85
C GLN A 28 9.52 -6.93 -2.06
N VAL A 29 10.09 -8.05 -1.60
CA VAL A 29 11.51 -8.38 -1.77
C VAL A 29 11.62 -9.77 -2.38
N ASN A 30 12.23 -9.88 -3.56
CA ASN A 30 12.42 -11.14 -4.29
C ASN A 30 11.13 -11.95 -4.45
N GLY A 31 10.02 -11.29 -4.82
CA GLY A 31 8.71 -11.92 -5.03
C GLY A 31 7.97 -12.32 -3.75
N ARG A 32 8.50 -11.98 -2.57
CA ARG A 32 7.84 -12.20 -1.27
C ARG A 32 7.39 -10.88 -0.66
N SER A 33 6.20 -10.86 -0.08
CA SER A 33 5.66 -9.70 0.62
C SER A 33 5.94 -9.80 2.12
N TYR A 34 6.50 -8.75 2.70
CA TYR A 34 6.76 -8.62 4.13
C TYR A 34 5.92 -7.48 4.70
N LEU A 35 5.11 -7.76 5.72
CA LEU A 35 4.29 -6.76 6.41
C LEU A 35 5.19 -5.77 7.15
N ARG A 36 4.98 -4.47 6.92
CA ARG A 36 5.58 -3.39 7.71
C ARG A 36 4.64 -2.87 8.79
N GLY A 37 3.35 -2.82 8.50
CA GLY A 37 2.36 -2.35 9.46
C GLY A 37 1.00 -2.06 8.84
N TYR A 38 0.11 -1.57 9.70
CA TYR A 38 -1.21 -1.09 9.33
C TYR A 38 -1.32 0.37 9.73
N CYS A 39 -1.92 1.17 8.86
CA CYS A 39 -2.24 2.56 9.10
C CYS A 39 -3.76 2.74 9.14
N THR A 40 -4.23 3.53 10.09
CA THR A 40 -5.63 3.97 10.17
C THR A 40 -5.88 5.24 9.36
N THR A 41 -4.82 6.01 9.09
CA THR A 41 -4.89 7.26 8.34
C THR A 41 -3.83 7.32 7.24
N VAL A 42 -4.06 8.17 6.24
CA VAL A 42 -3.09 8.44 5.16
C VAL A 42 -1.81 9.10 5.70
N ALA A 43 -1.91 9.89 6.77
CA ALA A 43 -0.76 10.58 7.36
C ALA A 43 0.27 9.60 7.96
N GLU A 44 -0.19 8.51 8.55
CA GLU A 44 0.66 7.46 9.14
C GLU A 44 1.53 6.73 8.10
N LEU A 45 1.21 6.81 6.80
CA LEU A 45 2.04 6.24 5.74
C LEU A 45 3.47 6.81 5.75
N GLY A 46 3.62 8.09 6.10
CA GLY A 46 4.94 8.73 6.24
C GLY A 46 5.81 8.09 7.33
N GLU A 47 5.21 7.58 8.40
CA GLU A 47 5.91 6.87 9.48
C GLU A 47 6.51 5.54 9.01
N HIS A 48 5.95 4.97 7.94
CA HIS A 48 6.47 3.77 7.28
C HIS A 48 7.43 4.09 6.11
N GLY A 49 7.82 5.35 5.94
CA GLY A 49 8.70 5.82 4.88
C GLY A 49 8.04 5.82 3.50
N VAL A 50 6.72 5.96 3.45
CA VAL A 50 5.96 6.04 2.20
C VAL A 50 5.69 7.52 1.88
N ASP A 51 6.18 7.97 0.74
CA ASP A 51 5.78 9.26 0.15
C ASP A 51 4.54 9.06 -0.72
N LEU A 52 3.49 9.84 -0.47
CA LEU A 52 2.26 9.78 -1.24
C LEU A 52 2.45 10.20 -2.69
N ALA A 53 3.40 11.10 -2.97
CA ALA A 53 3.70 11.56 -4.32
C ALA A 53 4.29 10.45 -5.20
N ASP A 54 4.86 9.42 -4.58
CA ASP A 54 5.48 8.30 -5.26
C ASP A 54 4.54 7.10 -5.45
N LEU A 55 3.31 7.17 -4.93
CA LEU A 55 2.34 6.08 -5.02
C LEU A 55 1.61 6.11 -6.36
N VAL A 56 1.69 5.00 -7.09
CA VAL A 56 0.97 4.78 -8.34
C VAL A 56 -0.10 3.71 -8.14
N GLU A 57 -1.36 4.04 -8.46
CA GLU A 57 -2.46 3.08 -8.36
C GLU A 57 -2.27 1.93 -9.35
N ASN A 58 -2.42 0.71 -8.86
CA ASN A 58 -2.51 -0.49 -9.67
C ASN A 58 -3.96 -0.62 -10.19
N ALA A 59 -4.28 0.18 -11.20
CA ALA A 59 -5.54 0.02 -11.93
C ALA A 59 -5.38 -1.10 -12.98
N PRO A 60 -6.35 -2.03 -13.10
CA PRO A 60 -6.42 -2.86 -14.30
C PRO A 60 -6.48 -1.94 -15.53
N LEU A 61 -5.78 -2.30 -16.61
CA LEU A 61 -5.93 -1.69 -17.93
C LEU A 61 -7.29 -2.10 -18.53
N ASP A 62 -8.39 -1.80 -17.85
CA ASP A 62 -9.72 -1.91 -18.43
C ASP A 62 -9.91 -0.68 -19.31
N HIS A 63 -9.55 -0.84 -20.60
CA HIS A 63 -9.67 0.07 -21.76
C HIS A 63 -8.33 0.53 -22.36
N LEU A 64 -7.75 -0.35 -23.18
CA LEU A 64 -7.01 0.00 -24.40
C LEU A 64 -7.72 -0.63 -25.61
#